data_AF-A0A8B6CEI0-F1
#
_entry.id   AF-A0A8B6CEI0-F1
#
_cell.length_a   1.000
_cell.length_b   1.000
_cell.length_c   1.000
_cell.angle_alpha   90.00
_cell.angle_beta   90.00
_cell.angle_gamma   90.00
#
_symmetry.space_group_name_H-M   'P 1'
#
loop_
_entity.id
_entity.type
_entity.pdbx_description
1 polymer ?
#
loop_
_entity_poly.entity_id
_entity_poly.type
_entity_poly.pdbx_seq_one_letter_code
_entity_poly.pdbx_strand_id
1 'polypeptide(L)'
;PTPPSTTTTIPPSDPCLHAMALPNLDRRGSRCSLTEHATSLCDRTLKPGWYKALDDNMFHDMPTTCVTIGACSTEEPIWLNGSLPTFSDGAVLRKACVRGVIPGDCCKKKIDVYIRNCFTYNVYYLPYTDVCHRAYCFGNRECQKTTGDKPTIKVEKSSKSLVFILLGCFAGVLMVTIVVAIIVIKTKRLKIGRSRVDLQNTPPPPYYPPTHGKPIVHCGNMNGDIPLKS
;
A
#
# COMPACT_ATOMS: atom_id res chain seq x y z
N PRO A 1 -38.25 -50.17 -6.01
CA PRO A 1 -36.91 -50.51 -6.57
C PRO A 1 -36.02 -49.27 -6.60
N THR A 2 -35.25 -49.08 -5.54
CA THR A 2 -34.14 -48.12 -5.48
C THR A 2 -32.97 -48.68 -6.31
N PRO A 3 -32.35 -47.88 -7.20
CA PRO A 3 -31.16 -48.33 -7.90
C PRO A 3 -29.94 -48.31 -6.97
N PRO A 4 -28.99 -49.24 -7.17
CA PRO A 4 -27.92 -49.51 -6.22
C PRO A 4 -26.89 -48.38 -6.19
N SER A 5 -26.59 -47.94 -4.97
CA SER A 5 -25.43 -47.12 -4.63
C SER A 5 -24.16 -47.96 -4.75
N THR A 6 -23.38 -47.76 -5.81
CA THR A 6 -21.90 -47.61 -5.78
C THR A 6 -21.36 -47.54 -7.22
N THR A 7 -20.85 -46.36 -7.59
CA THR A 7 -19.87 -46.25 -8.67
C THR A 7 -18.77 -45.36 -8.13
N THR A 8 -17.57 -45.94 -8.00
CA THR A 8 -16.31 -45.27 -7.67
C THR A 8 -16.18 -44.00 -8.49
N THR A 9 -16.47 -42.85 -7.88
CA THR A 9 -16.31 -41.55 -8.52
C THR A 9 -15.23 -40.85 -7.71
N ILE A 10 -14.05 -40.64 -8.30
CA ILE A 10 -13.17 -39.56 -7.85
C ILE A 10 -14.09 -38.35 -7.70
N PRO A 11 -14.24 -37.72 -6.51
CA PRO A 11 -15.12 -36.59 -6.39
C PRO A 11 -14.73 -35.60 -7.49
N PRO A 12 -15.68 -35.09 -8.31
CA PRO A 12 -15.35 -34.09 -9.31
C PRO A 12 -14.49 -33.05 -8.61
N SER A 13 -13.25 -32.92 -9.06
CA SER A 13 -12.17 -32.28 -8.29
C SER A 13 -12.68 -30.94 -7.75
N ASP A 14 -12.58 -30.73 -6.44
CA ASP A 14 -13.17 -29.53 -5.84
C ASP A 14 -12.56 -28.29 -6.53
N PRO A 15 -13.37 -27.47 -7.24
CA PRO A 15 -12.85 -26.32 -7.95
C PRO A 15 -12.26 -25.25 -7.01
N CYS A 16 -12.62 -25.23 -5.74
CA CYS A 16 -11.97 -24.38 -4.75
C CYS A 16 -10.50 -24.76 -4.51
N LEU A 17 -10.13 -26.02 -4.74
CA LEU A 17 -8.74 -26.47 -4.56
C LEU A 17 -7.96 -26.44 -5.87
N HIS A 18 -8.61 -26.70 -7.00
CA HIS A 18 -7.96 -26.98 -8.28
C HIS A 18 -8.28 -25.99 -9.41
N ALA A 19 -8.94 -24.87 -9.14
CA ALA A 19 -9.17 -23.83 -10.15
C ALA A 19 -7.84 -23.24 -10.66
N MET A 20 -7.76 -23.10 -11.98
CA MET A 20 -6.63 -22.51 -12.68
C MET A 20 -6.56 -21.00 -12.44
N ALA A 21 -5.37 -20.40 -12.48
CA ALA A 21 -5.26 -18.96 -12.54
C ALA A 21 -5.80 -18.45 -13.88
N LEU A 22 -6.63 -17.42 -13.83
CA LEU A 22 -7.12 -16.78 -15.06
C LEU A 22 -5.98 -15.99 -15.73
N PRO A 23 -5.61 -16.28 -16.99
CA PRO A 23 -4.50 -15.62 -17.66
C PRO A 23 -4.84 -14.18 -18.03
N ASN A 24 -3.82 -13.31 -18.15
CA ASN A 24 -3.96 -11.90 -18.56
C ASN A 24 -4.83 -11.05 -17.62
N LEU A 25 -4.76 -11.32 -16.31
CA LEU A 25 -5.58 -10.62 -15.32
C LEU A 25 -5.20 -9.14 -15.17
N ASP A 26 -3.97 -8.78 -15.55
CA ASP A 26 -3.46 -7.40 -15.65
C ASP A 26 -4.35 -6.47 -16.48
N ARG A 27 -5.06 -7.03 -17.46
CA ARG A 27 -5.83 -6.29 -18.47
C ARG A 27 -7.31 -6.62 -18.52
N ARG A 28 -7.82 -7.38 -17.53
CA ARG A 28 -9.24 -7.81 -17.44
C ARG A 28 -10.14 -6.88 -16.62
N GLY A 29 -9.59 -5.83 -16.03
CA GLY A 29 -10.35 -4.89 -15.21
C GLY A 29 -11.42 -4.14 -15.98
N SER A 30 -12.58 -3.89 -15.37
CA SER A 30 -13.70 -3.16 -15.99
C SER A 30 -13.41 -1.70 -16.34
N ARG A 31 -12.29 -1.14 -15.84
CA ARG A 31 -11.79 0.19 -16.22
C ARG A 31 -10.52 0.12 -17.07
N CYS A 32 -10.11 -1.08 -17.51
CA CYS A 32 -9.02 -1.23 -18.45
C CYS A 32 -9.53 -1.07 -19.89
N SER A 33 -9.08 -0.03 -20.59
CA SER A 33 -9.52 0.28 -21.96
C SER A 33 -8.83 -0.61 -23.00
N LEU A 34 -9.56 -0.96 -24.07
CA LEU A 34 -9.04 -1.68 -25.24
C LEU A 34 -7.86 -0.97 -25.90
N THR A 35 -7.73 0.35 -25.72
CA THR A 35 -6.68 1.19 -26.32
C THR A 35 -5.37 1.20 -25.53
N GLU A 36 -5.37 0.67 -24.31
CA GLU A 36 -4.19 0.65 -23.42
C GLU A 36 -3.19 -0.46 -23.77
N HIS A 37 -3.60 -1.43 -24.60
CA HIS A 37 -2.76 -2.54 -25.04
C HIS A 37 -2.77 -2.67 -26.56
N ALA A 38 -1.66 -3.17 -27.12
CA ALA A 38 -1.51 -3.34 -28.58
C ALA A 38 -2.44 -4.39 -29.19
N THR A 39 -2.97 -5.31 -28.38
CA THR A 39 -3.85 -6.40 -28.84
C THR A 39 -5.10 -6.45 -27.98
N SER A 40 -6.25 -6.70 -28.61
CA SER A 40 -7.52 -6.94 -27.93
C SER A 40 -7.50 -8.30 -27.22
N LEU A 41 -8.14 -8.39 -26.04
CA LEU A 41 -8.20 -9.60 -25.24
C LEU A 41 -9.22 -10.55 -25.86
N CYS A 42 -8.82 -11.82 -25.95
CA CYS A 42 -9.50 -12.82 -26.75
C CYS A 42 -9.65 -14.13 -25.97
N ASP A 43 -10.86 -14.39 -25.48
CA ASP A 43 -11.17 -15.62 -24.75
C ASP A 43 -11.71 -16.75 -25.66
N ARG A 44 -11.60 -16.59 -26.99
CA ARG A 44 -11.91 -17.68 -27.94
C ARG A 44 -10.93 -18.85 -27.79
N THR A 45 -9.72 -18.56 -27.34
CA THR A 45 -8.66 -19.54 -27.08
C THR A 45 -8.59 -19.97 -25.61
N LEU A 46 -9.42 -19.38 -24.73
CA LEU A 46 -9.51 -19.78 -23.33
C LEU A 46 -10.11 -21.19 -23.27
N LYS A 47 -9.40 -22.13 -22.62
CA LYS A 47 -9.93 -23.50 -22.46
C LYS A 47 -11.10 -23.49 -21.48
N PRO A 48 -12.19 -24.22 -21.74
CA PRO A 48 -13.23 -24.37 -20.74
C PRO A 48 -12.70 -24.94 -19.43
N GLY A 49 -13.07 -24.34 -18.31
CA GLY A 49 -12.62 -24.82 -17.01
C GLY A 49 -12.92 -23.89 -15.85
N TRP A 50 -12.59 -24.34 -14.64
CA TRP A 50 -12.67 -23.57 -13.42
C TRP A 50 -11.47 -22.64 -13.27
N TYR A 51 -11.75 -21.35 -13.12
CA TYR A 51 -10.76 -20.30 -12.98
C TYR A 51 -10.96 -19.51 -11.69
N LYS A 52 -9.85 -19.08 -11.09
CA LYS A 52 -9.81 -18.01 -10.08
C LYS A 52 -9.07 -16.81 -10.65
N ALA A 53 -9.65 -15.63 -10.48
CA ALA A 53 -9.00 -14.39 -10.84
C ALA A 53 -8.24 -13.87 -9.61
N LEU A 54 -6.95 -14.21 -9.54
CA LEU A 54 -6.03 -13.82 -8.48
C LEU A 54 -4.82 -13.13 -9.09
N ASP A 55 -4.54 -11.91 -8.66
CA ASP A 55 -3.31 -11.18 -9.00
C ASP A 55 -2.96 -10.19 -7.87
N ASP A 56 -1.67 -9.89 -7.68
CA ASP A 56 -1.17 -9.08 -6.56
C ASP A 56 -1.77 -9.47 -5.18
N ASN A 57 -1.93 -10.78 -4.93
CA ASN A 57 -2.58 -11.34 -3.73
C ASN A 57 -4.03 -10.88 -3.49
N MET A 58 -4.70 -10.33 -4.50
CA MET A 58 -6.09 -9.90 -4.46
C MET A 58 -6.95 -10.74 -5.40
N PHE A 59 -8.06 -11.23 -4.87
CA PHE A 59 -9.09 -11.89 -5.69
C PHE A 59 -9.99 -10.84 -6.35
N HIS A 60 -10.41 -11.14 -7.57
CA HIS A 60 -11.28 -10.28 -8.34
C HIS A 60 -12.50 -11.04 -8.81
N ASP A 61 -13.67 -10.41 -8.70
CA ASP A 61 -14.91 -10.95 -9.21
C ASP A 61 -15.28 -10.33 -10.54
N MET A 62 -16.09 -11.06 -11.31
CA MET A 62 -16.71 -10.52 -12.50
C MET A 62 -17.64 -9.37 -12.10
N PRO A 63 -17.58 -8.19 -12.75
CA PRO A 63 -18.50 -7.10 -12.46
C PRO A 63 -19.95 -7.56 -12.57
N THR A 64 -20.77 -7.25 -11.57
CA THR A 64 -22.20 -7.60 -11.52
C THR A 64 -23.10 -6.53 -12.15
N THR A 65 -22.48 -5.46 -12.67
CA THR A 65 -23.14 -4.38 -13.37
C THR A 65 -22.59 -4.26 -14.78
N CYS A 66 -23.41 -3.73 -15.67
CA CYS A 66 -23.06 -3.52 -17.06
C CYS A 66 -21.81 -2.65 -17.18
N VAL A 67 -20.80 -3.18 -17.87
CA VAL A 67 -19.54 -2.47 -18.15
C VAL A 67 -19.62 -1.66 -19.44
N THR A 68 -18.74 -0.68 -19.58
CA THR A 68 -18.64 0.14 -20.80
C THR A 68 -18.11 -0.69 -21.97
N ILE A 69 -18.51 -0.34 -23.19
CA ILE A 69 -17.89 -0.89 -24.40
C ILE A 69 -16.38 -0.63 -24.37
N GLY A 70 -15.57 -1.59 -24.85
CA GLY A 70 -14.13 -1.42 -24.83
C GLY A 70 -13.44 -1.67 -23.49
N ALA A 71 -14.17 -2.05 -22.44
CA ALA A 71 -13.60 -2.42 -21.15
C ALA A 71 -12.86 -3.77 -21.20
N CYS A 72 -12.10 -4.09 -20.15
CA CYS A 72 -11.45 -5.38 -19.98
C CYS A 72 -10.53 -5.74 -21.16
N SER A 73 -9.94 -4.71 -21.77
CA SER A 73 -9.06 -4.80 -22.93
C SER A 73 -9.72 -5.49 -24.15
N THR A 74 -11.05 -5.48 -24.28
CA THR A 74 -11.77 -6.15 -25.40
C THR A 74 -12.90 -5.29 -25.95
N GLU A 75 -13.37 -5.56 -27.18
CA GLU A 75 -14.41 -4.72 -27.82
C GLU A 75 -15.81 -4.99 -27.27
N GLU A 76 -16.16 -6.25 -27.07
CA GLU A 76 -17.45 -6.71 -26.49
C GLU A 76 -17.19 -7.41 -25.15
N PRO A 77 -17.05 -6.65 -24.04
CA PRO A 77 -16.73 -7.22 -22.73
C PRO A 77 -17.88 -8.06 -22.17
N ILE A 78 -17.51 -9.07 -21.38
CA ILE A 78 -18.46 -9.98 -20.73
C ILE A 78 -18.47 -9.72 -19.23
N TRP A 79 -19.67 -9.44 -18.69
CA TRP A 79 -19.92 -9.16 -17.27
C TRP A 79 -20.98 -10.11 -16.71
N LEU A 80 -21.13 -10.19 -15.39
CA LEU A 80 -22.04 -11.11 -14.74
C LEU A 80 -23.42 -10.48 -14.56
N ASN A 81 -24.46 -11.04 -15.16
CA ASN A 81 -25.83 -10.59 -14.96
C ASN A 81 -26.50 -11.41 -13.84
N GLY A 82 -26.26 -10.97 -12.61
CA GLY A 82 -26.82 -11.56 -11.40
C GLY A 82 -25.95 -11.31 -10.18
N SER A 83 -26.37 -11.87 -9.05
CA SER A 83 -25.59 -11.86 -7.82
C SER A 83 -24.55 -12.98 -7.77
N LEU A 84 -23.46 -12.71 -7.06
CA LEU A 84 -22.49 -13.72 -6.68
C LEU A 84 -23.12 -14.70 -5.66
N PRO A 85 -22.75 -16.00 -5.69
CA PRO A 85 -23.21 -16.96 -4.70
C PRO A 85 -22.61 -16.69 -3.32
N THR A 86 -23.30 -17.18 -2.31
CA THR A 86 -22.77 -17.42 -0.97
C THR A 86 -22.13 -18.80 -0.89
N PHE A 87 -21.37 -19.06 0.17
CA PHE A 87 -20.76 -20.37 0.39
C PHE A 87 -21.79 -21.52 0.40
N SER A 88 -22.95 -21.32 1.03
CA SER A 88 -24.01 -22.33 1.15
C SER A 88 -24.71 -22.68 -0.16
N ASP A 89 -24.62 -21.81 -1.16
CA ASP A 89 -25.29 -22.04 -2.46
C ASP A 89 -24.58 -23.13 -3.29
N GLY A 90 -23.34 -23.49 -2.93
CA GLY A 90 -22.52 -24.40 -3.72
C GLY A 90 -22.15 -23.81 -5.09
N ALA A 91 -22.04 -24.68 -6.10
CA ALA A 91 -21.83 -24.26 -7.48
C ALA A 91 -23.18 -23.92 -8.12
N VAL A 92 -23.34 -22.67 -8.55
CA VAL A 92 -24.58 -22.16 -9.13
C VAL A 92 -24.42 -21.74 -10.58
N LEU A 93 -25.45 -21.98 -11.39
CA LEU A 93 -25.54 -21.46 -12.74
C LEU A 93 -25.93 -19.97 -12.72
N ARG A 94 -25.26 -19.16 -13.52
CA ARG A 94 -25.57 -17.75 -13.76
C ARG A 94 -25.45 -17.43 -15.25
N LYS A 95 -26.03 -16.29 -15.65
CA LYS A 95 -25.86 -15.74 -16.99
C LYS A 95 -24.81 -14.64 -16.96
N ALA A 96 -23.72 -14.81 -17.71
CA ALA A 96 -22.87 -13.71 -18.09
C ALA A 96 -23.44 -13.04 -19.35
N CYS A 97 -23.28 -11.73 -19.48
CA CYS A 97 -23.80 -10.92 -20.57
C CYS A 97 -22.65 -10.33 -21.38
N VAL A 98 -22.72 -10.52 -22.70
CA VAL A 98 -21.89 -9.80 -23.67
C VAL A 98 -22.46 -8.39 -23.80
N ARG A 99 -21.66 -7.37 -23.49
CA ARG A 99 -21.99 -5.98 -23.78
C ARG A 99 -21.99 -5.77 -25.30
N GLY A 100 -23.10 -5.27 -25.85
CA GLY A 100 -23.21 -4.95 -27.27
C GLY A 100 -22.43 -3.71 -27.68
N VAL A 101 -22.29 -3.49 -28.99
CA VAL A 101 -21.61 -2.30 -29.52
C VAL A 101 -22.48 -1.04 -29.54
N ILE A 102 -23.80 -1.20 -29.43
CA ILE A 102 -24.76 -0.09 -29.44
C ILE A 102 -24.83 0.53 -28.03
N PRO A 103 -24.87 1.87 -27.88
CA PRO A 103 -25.12 2.50 -26.58
C PRO A 103 -26.39 1.95 -25.91
N GLY A 104 -26.30 1.60 -24.63
CA GLY A 104 -27.43 1.03 -23.85
C GLY A 104 -27.64 -0.48 -23.99
N ASP A 105 -27.05 -1.16 -24.98
CA ASP A 105 -27.19 -2.62 -25.14
C ASP A 105 -26.32 -3.43 -24.15
N CYS A 106 -26.78 -3.51 -22.91
CA CYS A 106 -26.01 -4.14 -21.84
C CYS A 106 -25.93 -5.68 -21.92
N CYS A 107 -26.77 -6.35 -22.70
CA CYS A 107 -26.78 -7.81 -22.76
C CYS A 107 -27.24 -8.33 -24.11
N LYS A 108 -26.43 -8.09 -25.14
CA LYS A 108 -26.66 -8.55 -26.51
C LYS A 108 -26.78 -10.06 -26.61
N LYS A 109 -25.98 -10.77 -25.81
CA LYS A 109 -25.92 -12.24 -25.77
C LYS A 109 -25.67 -12.71 -24.34
N LYS A 110 -26.30 -13.81 -23.97
CA LYS A 110 -26.09 -14.49 -22.68
C LYS A 110 -25.18 -15.71 -22.84
N ILE A 111 -24.32 -15.93 -21.87
CA ILE A 111 -23.42 -17.08 -21.78
C ILE A 111 -23.66 -17.73 -20.41
N ASP A 112 -23.79 -19.05 -20.40
CA ASP A 112 -23.88 -19.82 -19.16
C ASP A 112 -22.51 -19.94 -18.51
N VAL A 113 -22.43 -19.56 -17.23
CA VAL A 113 -21.25 -19.70 -16.39
C VAL A 113 -21.65 -20.33 -15.06
N TYR A 114 -20.81 -21.20 -14.52
CA TYR A 114 -20.98 -21.65 -13.13
C TYR A 114 -20.09 -20.83 -12.21
N ILE A 115 -20.58 -20.55 -11.01
CA ILE A 115 -19.82 -19.82 -9.99
C ILE A 115 -19.93 -20.61 -8.69
N ARG A 116 -18.81 -20.75 -7.98
CA ARG A 116 -18.79 -21.30 -6.62
C ARG A 116 -18.06 -20.33 -5.71
N ASN A 117 -18.67 -20.01 -4.57
CA ASN A 117 -17.98 -19.30 -3.51
C ASN A 117 -17.13 -20.27 -2.70
N CYS A 118 -15.84 -19.95 -2.55
CA CYS A 118 -14.84 -20.71 -1.82
C CYS A 118 -14.45 -19.99 -0.53
N PHE A 119 -15.45 -19.48 0.19
CA PHE A 119 -15.36 -18.62 1.37
C PHE A 119 -14.87 -17.20 1.08
N THR A 120 -13.59 -17.02 0.74
CA THR A 120 -12.97 -15.70 0.60
C THR A 120 -12.84 -15.21 -0.85
N TYR A 121 -13.13 -16.08 -1.81
CA TYR A 121 -13.08 -15.78 -3.24
C TYR A 121 -14.07 -16.65 -4.01
N ASN A 122 -14.40 -16.24 -5.23
CA ASN A 122 -15.22 -17.05 -6.13
C ASN A 122 -14.35 -17.70 -7.21
N VAL A 123 -14.75 -18.91 -7.62
CA VAL A 123 -14.22 -19.58 -8.80
C VAL A 123 -15.31 -19.68 -9.85
N TYR A 124 -14.91 -19.60 -11.11
CA TYR A 124 -15.81 -19.46 -12.24
C TYR A 124 -15.52 -20.55 -13.26
N TYR A 125 -16.53 -21.34 -13.62
CA TYR A 125 -16.44 -22.18 -14.81
C TYR A 125 -16.75 -21.34 -16.03
N LEU A 126 -15.73 -21.05 -16.82
CA LEU A 126 -15.83 -20.19 -17.99
C LEU A 126 -15.74 -21.03 -19.27
N PRO A 127 -16.71 -20.97 -20.19
CA PRO A 127 -16.55 -21.50 -21.53
C PRO A 127 -15.71 -20.55 -22.40
N TYR A 128 -15.16 -21.06 -23.51
CA TYR A 128 -14.58 -20.20 -24.54
C TYR A 128 -15.63 -19.27 -25.15
N THR A 129 -15.20 -18.14 -25.70
CA THR A 129 -16.07 -17.24 -26.47
C THR A 129 -16.14 -17.68 -27.93
N ASP A 130 -17.26 -17.42 -28.60
CA ASP A 130 -17.48 -17.76 -30.02
C ASP A 130 -16.65 -16.91 -30.99
N VAL A 131 -16.19 -15.74 -30.57
CA VAL A 131 -15.43 -14.77 -31.38
C VAL A 131 -14.34 -14.10 -30.55
N CYS A 132 -13.29 -13.62 -31.22
CA CYS A 132 -12.06 -13.15 -30.55
C CYS A 132 -12.18 -11.77 -29.89
N HIS A 133 -13.09 -10.92 -30.35
CA HIS A 133 -13.33 -9.58 -29.79
C HIS A 133 -14.20 -9.60 -28.51
N ARG A 134 -14.24 -10.73 -27.81
CA ARG A 134 -14.98 -10.96 -26.55
C ARG A 134 -14.06 -11.54 -25.49
N ALA A 135 -14.13 -10.98 -24.28
CA ALA A 135 -13.41 -11.48 -23.12
C ALA A 135 -14.18 -11.21 -21.81
N TYR A 136 -13.95 -12.07 -20.82
CA TYR A 136 -14.51 -11.96 -19.48
C TYR A 136 -13.78 -10.91 -18.66
N CYS A 137 -14.57 -9.98 -18.10
CA CYS A 137 -14.12 -8.96 -17.18
C CYS A 137 -13.92 -9.52 -15.77
N PHE A 138 -12.86 -9.06 -15.10
CA PHE A 138 -12.61 -9.38 -13.69
C PHE A 138 -12.02 -8.17 -12.98
N GLY A 139 -12.69 -7.76 -11.90
CA GLY A 139 -12.31 -6.64 -11.06
C GLY A 139 -12.82 -5.30 -11.57
N ASN A 140 -13.13 -4.41 -10.64
CA ASN A 140 -13.38 -3.00 -10.92
C ASN A 140 -12.06 -2.23 -10.80
N ARG A 141 -11.20 -2.35 -11.82
CA ARG A 141 -9.85 -1.76 -11.83
C ARG A 141 -9.39 -1.36 -13.24
N GLU A 142 -8.40 -0.47 -13.27
CA GLU A 142 -7.69 -0.08 -14.48
C GLU A 142 -6.73 -1.18 -14.93
N CYS A 143 -6.10 -0.99 -16.09
CA CYS A 143 -5.03 -1.87 -16.54
C CYS A 143 -3.87 -1.80 -15.55
N GLN A 144 -3.39 -2.95 -15.09
CA GLN A 144 -2.11 -3.01 -14.42
C GLN A 144 -1.03 -2.88 -15.47
N LYS A 145 -0.16 -1.90 -15.28
CA LYS A 145 1.07 -1.83 -16.04
C LYS A 145 1.92 -2.97 -15.51
N THR A 146 2.20 -3.97 -16.34
CA THR A 146 3.24 -4.95 -16.06
C THR A 146 4.53 -4.15 -15.90
N THR A 147 4.89 -3.81 -14.66
CA THR A 147 6.25 -3.43 -14.34
C THR A 147 7.05 -4.69 -14.53
N GLY A 148 7.52 -4.92 -15.76
CA GLY A 148 8.70 -5.74 -15.93
C GLY A 148 9.74 -5.14 -15.00
N ASP A 149 10.15 -5.91 -14.00
CA ASP A 149 11.33 -5.63 -13.21
C ASP A 149 12.53 -5.53 -14.15
N LYS A 150 12.73 -4.35 -14.71
CA LYS A 150 14.02 -3.71 -14.59
C LYS A 150 13.84 -2.69 -13.48
N PRO A 151 14.63 -2.70 -12.41
CA PRO A 151 14.72 -1.55 -11.52
C PRO A 151 15.33 -0.43 -12.37
N THR A 152 14.49 0.32 -13.07
CA THR A 152 14.81 1.70 -13.33
C THR A 152 14.68 2.33 -11.97
N ILE A 153 15.83 2.57 -11.33
CA ILE A 153 15.91 3.56 -10.27
C ILE A 153 15.15 4.76 -10.84
N LYS A 154 13.94 5.03 -10.33
CA LYS A 154 13.35 6.33 -10.51
C LYS A 154 14.30 7.24 -9.76
N VAL A 155 15.29 7.78 -10.47
CA VAL A 155 15.96 8.98 -10.03
C VAL A 155 14.84 10.01 -10.11
N GLU A 156 14.08 10.09 -9.04
CA GLU A 156 13.26 11.25 -8.76
C GLU A 156 14.26 12.39 -8.70
N LYS A 157 14.46 13.08 -9.82
CA LYS A 157 15.06 14.40 -9.80
C LYS A 157 14.10 15.25 -9.00
N SER A 158 14.30 15.26 -7.68
CA SER A 158 13.72 16.23 -6.76
C SER A 158 14.32 17.59 -7.09
N SER A 159 13.92 18.13 -8.24
CA SER A 159 14.24 19.47 -8.70
C SER A 159 13.30 20.46 -8.02
N LYS A 160 13.21 20.39 -6.69
CA LYS A 160 12.52 21.37 -5.85
C LYS A 160 13.28 21.72 -4.56
N SER A 161 14.57 21.38 -4.43
CA SER A 161 15.30 21.65 -3.18
C SER A 161 16.33 22.78 -3.22
N LEU A 162 16.81 23.26 -4.37
CA LEU A 162 17.83 24.32 -4.38
C LEU A 162 17.26 25.73 -4.15
N VAL A 163 16.09 26.03 -4.71
CA VAL A 163 15.47 27.36 -4.57
C VAL A 163 15.00 27.61 -3.13
N PHE A 164 14.43 26.59 -2.47
CA PHE A 164 13.97 26.71 -1.08
C PHE A 164 15.13 26.72 -0.07
N ILE A 165 16.22 26.00 -0.34
CA ILE A 165 17.43 26.07 0.51
C ILE A 165 18.08 27.45 0.39
N LEU A 166 18.20 28.01 -0.82
CA LEU A 166 18.75 29.36 -1.00
C LEU A 166 17.89 30.42 -0.31
N LEU A 167 16.57 30.41 -0.53
CA LEU A 167 15.64 31.35 0.13
C LEU A 167 15.64 31.20 1.66
N GLY A 168 15.71 29.96 2.17
CA GLY A 168 15.79 29.67 3.60
C GLY A 168 17.12 30.13 4.24
N CYS A 169 18.24 29.94 3.56
CA CYS A 169 19.55 30.39 4.03
C CYS A 169 19.65 31.92 4.12
N PHE A 170 19.12 32.65 3.14
CA PHE A 170 19.10 34.13 3.19
C PHE A 170 18.24 34.64 4.36
N ALA A 171 17.08 34.04 4.59
CA ALA A 171 16.22 34.41 5.73
C ALA A 171 16.90 34.10 7.08
N GLY A 172 17.57 32.94 7.21
CA GLY A 172 18.29 32.55 8.42
C GLY A 172 19.47 33.47 8.74
N VAL A 173 20.31 33.80 7.74
CA VAL A 173 21.45 34.71 7.91
C VAL A 173 20.98 36.13 8.24
N LEU A 174 19.90 36.60 7.60
CA LEU A 174 19.31 37.90 7.92
C LEU A 174 18.79 37.94 9.37
N MET A 175 18.12 36.87 9.83
CA MET A 175 17.65 36.78 11.21
C MET A 175 18.80 36.79 12.22
N VAL A 176 19.89 36.05 11.96
CA VAL A 176 21.05 36.02 12.84
C VAL A 176 21.75 37.38 12.89
N THR A 177 21.93 38.05 11.75
CA THR A 177 22.55 39.38 11.72
C THR A 177 21.71 40.43 12.43
N ILE A 178 20.37 40.38 12.29
CA ILE A 178 19.45 41.25 13.04
C ILE A 178 19.56 40.98 14.55
N VAL A 179 19.57 39.72 14.99
CA VAL A 179 19.71 39.36 16.41
C VAL A 179 21.04 39.83 16.98
N VAL A 180 22.16 39.61 16.27
CA VAL A 180 23.48 40.10 16.68
C VAL A 180 23.51 41.62 16.72
N ALA A 181 22.94 42.32 15.73
CA ALA A 181 22.83 43.77 15.74
C ALA A 181 22.02 44.27 16.94
N ILE A 182 20.88 43.64 17.27
CA ILE A 182 20.08 43.96 18.46
C ILE A 182 20.90 43.74 19.74
N ILE A 183 21.66 42.64 19.84
CA ILE A 183 22.53 42.36 20.98
C ILE A 183 23.66 43.41 21.07
N VAL A 184 24.29 43.78 19.97
CA VAL A 184 25.34 44.82 19.93
C VAL A 184 24.76 46.19 20.28
N ILE A 185 23.56 46.53 19.79
CA ILE A 185 22.87 47.78 20.15
C ILE A 185 22.52 47.79 21.63
N LYS A 186 21.98 46.69 22.17
CA LYS A 186 21.70 46.56 23.61
C LYS A 186 22.98 46.64 24.45
N THR A 187 24.06 45.96 24.07
CA THR A 187 25.34 46.00 24.79
C THR A 187 26.02 47.37 24.71
N LYS A 188 25.92 48.09 23.58
CA LYS A 188 26.35 49.48 23.45
C LYS A 188 25.50 50.42 24.32
N ARG A 189 24.16 50.27 24.33
CA ARG A 189 23.27 51.05 25.20
C ARG A 189 23.48 50.75 26.69
N LEU A 190 23.82 49.51 27.06
CA LEU A 190 24.15 49.11 28.43
C LEU A 190 25.54 49.61 28.87
N LYS A 191 26.53 49.67 27.97
CA LYS A 191 27.84 50.28 28.25
C LYS A 191 27.78 51.81 28.36
N ILE A 192 26.94 52.47 27.55
CA ILE A 192 26.74 53.93 27.64
C ILE A 192 25.98 54.33 28.92
N GLY A 193 25.20 53.42 29.52
CA GLY A 193 24.39 53.69 30.72
C GLY A 193 25.06 53.34 32.06
N ARG A 194 26.30 52.83 32.09
CA ARG A 194 26.98 52.37 33.34
C ARG A 194 28.17 53.22 33.77
N SER A 195 28.45 54.34 33.09
CA SER A 195 29.52 55.28 33.44
C SER A 195 28.98 56.60 34.00
N ARG A 196 28.38 56.58 35.21
CA ARG A 196 28.35 57.72 36.15
C ARG A 196 27.74 57.33 37.51
N VAL A 197 28.42 57.69 38.61
CA VAL A 197 27.96 57.79 40.04
C VAL A 197 28.00 56.46 40.83
N ASP A 198 28.70 56.24 41.95
CA ASP A 198 29.54 57.07 42.84
C ASP A 198 30.60 56.22 43.58
N LEU A 199 31.79 56.81 43.82
CA LEU A 199 32.67 56.43 44.93
C LEU A 199 32.01 56.87 46.24
N GLN A 200 31.87 55.98 47.24
CA GLN A 200 32.40 56.16 48.60
C GLN A 200 32.01 54.96 49.49
N ASN A 201 33.00 54.40 50.20
CA ASN A 201 32.89 53.65 51.47
C ASN A 201 32.35 52.20 51.49
N THR A 202 33.27 51.21 51.47
CA THR A 202 33.22 50.07 52.42
C THR A 202 34.63 49.46 52.65
N PRO A 203 35.01 49.13 53.90
CA PRO A 203 36.37 48.71 54.27
C PRO A 203 36.67 47.21 54.06
N PRO A 204 37.94 46.80 53.89
CA PRO A 204 38.32 45.39 53.75
C PRO A 204 38.80 44.79 55.08
N PRO A 205 38.50 43.51 55.35
CA PRO A 205 39.54 42.65 55.96
C PRO A 205 39.35 41.16 55.61
N PRO A 206 40.16 40.24 56.17
CA PRO A 206 41.61 40.14 56.01
C PRO A 206 42.02 38.74 55.51
N TYR A 207 43.27 38.66 55.05
CA TYR A 207 43.88 37.51 54.39
C TYR A 207 44.68 36.65 55.37
N TYR A 208 44.69 35.31 55.25
CA TYR A 208 45.72 34.43 55.85
C TYR A 208 45.78 33.03 55.18
N PRO A 209 46.93 32.30 55.26
CA PRO A 209 47.61 31.65 54.14
C PRO A 209 47.66 30.10 54.26
N PRO A 210 48.24 29.39 53.27
CA PRO A 210 48.14 27.93 53.20
C PRO A 210 49.34 27.21 53.86
N THR A 211 49.07 26.06 54.49
CA THR A 211 50.09 25.15 55.02
C THR A 211 50.11 23.81 54.28
N HIS A 212 51.30 23.48 53.79
CA HIS A 212 51.66 22.23 53.13
C HIS A 212 51.67 21.04 54.11
N GLY A 213 51.26 19.88 53.61
CA GLY A 213 51.17 18.63 54.38
C GLY A 213 52.48 17.84 54.47
N LYS A 214 52.42 16.75 55.25
CA LYS A 214 53.20 15.51 55.10
C LYS A 214 52.67 14.42 56.07
N PRO A 215 53.08 13.14 55.94
CA PRO A 215 52.16 12.00 55.80
C PRO A 215 52.32 10.99 56.96
N ILE A 216 51.75 9.76 56.82
CA ILE A 216 52.32 8.42 57.18
C ILE A 216 51.31 7.45 57.86
N VAL A 217 51.01 6.36 57.12
CA VAL A 217 50.94 4.91 57.49
C VAL A 217 49.74 4.27 58.24
N HIS A 218 49.47 3.05 57.78
CA HIS A 218 48.47 2.00 58.06
C HIS A 218 48.42 1.39 59.49
N CYS A 219 47.25 0.87 59.91
CA CYS A 219 46.89 -0.58 60.00
C CYS A 219 45.63 -0.89 60.85
N GLY A 220 44.77 -1.79 60.32
CA GLY A 220 43.85 -2.81 60.90
C GLY A 220 43.03 -2.64 62.19
N ASN A 221 41.76 -3.10 62.21
CA ASN A 221 41.33 -4.38 62.85
C ASN A 221 39.82 -4.70 62.63
N MET A 222 39.44 -5.95 62.95
CA MET A 222 38.23 -6.72 62.59
C MET A 222 36.99 -6.59 63.51
N ASN A 223 35.91 -7.29 63.07
CA ASN A 223 34.76 -7.89 63.81
C ASN A 223 33.61 -6.92 64.17
N GLY A 224 32.33 -7.28 64.11
CA GLY A 224 31.62 -8.55 63.88
C GLY A 224 30.13 -8.34 64.27
N ASP A 225 29.27 -9.25 63.79
CA ASP A 225 27.97 -9.66 64.35
C ASP A 225 26.66 -8.93 63.98
N ILE A 226 25.97 -9.59 63.03
CA ILE A 226 24.51 -9.85 62.86
C ILE A 226 24.09 -10.81 64.02
N PRO A 227 22.80 -11.17 64.34
CA PRO A 227 21.58 -11.03 63.54
C PRO A 227 20.26 -10.84 64.32
N LEU A 228 19.11 -10.80 63.62
CA LEU A 228 18.04 -11.82 63.76
C LEU A 228 16.91 -11.58 62.77
N LYS A 229 16.50 -12.69 62.15
CA LYS A 229 15.35 -12.86 61.27
C LYS A 229 14.50 -13.96 61.89
N SER A 230 13.23 -13.67 62.16
CA SER A 230 12.10 -14.60 62.13
C SER A 230 10.83 -13.77 62.00
#